data_AF-A0A554N7R7-F1
#
_entry.id   AF-A0A554N7R7-F1
#
_cell.length_a   1.000
_cell.length_b   1.000
_cell.length_c   1.000
_cell.angle_alpha   90.00
_cell.angle_beta   90.00
_cell.angle_gamma   90.00
#
_symmetry.space_group_name_H-M   'P 1'
#
loop_
_entity.id
_entity.type
_entity.pdbx_description
1 polymer ?
#
loop_
_entity_poly.entity_id
_entity_poly.type
_entity_poly.pdbx_seq_one_letter_code
_entity_poly.pdbx_strand_id
1 'polypeptide(L)'
;MSAVRLAVTVLVAGALLGIGVPAAERGTENRTATRLDGTATTFTAVLERFARTNDATRRGGARRSAGLRVPADGAVRIGEGGVAWRVDGGPWHRRQVTVRVHTGGDLIRLGPGQHQLRLELQRGGDGPVVVIVRPDSSGPEIETGGRDQTARVR
;
A
#
# COMPACT_ATOMS: atom_id res chain seq x y z
N MET A 1 40.66 -19.95 36.90
CA MET A 1 39.22 -20.21 36.66
C MET A 1 38.45 -19.07 35.97
N SER A 2 39.09 -17.93 35.63
CA SER A 2 38.38 -16.80 34.97
C SER A 2 38.34 -16.86 33.44
N ALA A 3 39.37 -17.43 32.79
CA ALA A 3 39.47 -17.46 31.32
C ALA A 3 38.39 -18.33 30.65
N VAL A 4 38.06 -19.49 31.24
CA VAL A 4 37.02 -20.40 30.74
C VAL A 4 35.63 -19.76 30.83
N ARG A 5 35.35 -19.04 31.91
CA ARG A 5 34.06 -18.37 32.12
C ARG A 5 33.85 -17.23 31.13
N LEU A 6 34.90 -16.48 30.81
CA LEU A 6 34.87 -15.40 29.81
C LEU A 6 34.65 -15.95 28.39
N ALA A 7 35.35 -17.03 28.03
CA ALA A 7 35.17 -17.70 26.74
C ALA A 7 33.75 -18.25 26.56
N VAL A 8 33.17 -18.86 27.60
CA VAL A 8 31.79 -19.36 27.58
C VAL A 8 30.78 -18.22 27.44
N THR A 9 30.95 -17.09 28.15
CA THR A 9 30.03 -15.96 28.05
C THR A 9 30.03 -15.32 26.66
N VAL A 10 31.21 -15.16 26.03
CA VAL A 10 31.31 -14.60 24.68
C VAL A 10 30.70 -15.53 23.64
N LEU A 11 30.93 -16.84 23.77
CA LEU A 11 30.38 -17.85 22.87
C LEU A 11 28.86 -17.96 22.99
N VAL A 12 28.32 -17.89 24.21
CA VAL A 12 26.87 -17.88 24.48
C VAL A 12 26.22 -16.58 24.00
N ALA A 13 26.85 -15.42 24.20
CA ALA A 13 26.35 -14.15 23.68
C ALA A 13 26.34 -14.12 22.13
N GLY A 14 27.40 -14.62 21.49
CA GLY A 14 27.46 -14.76 20.03
C GLY A 14 26.41 -15.74 19.48
N ALA A 15 26.19 -16.87 20.15
CA ALA A 15 25.17 -17.84 19.78
C ALA A 15 23.74 -17.29 19.96
N LEU A 16 23.48 -16.54 21.04
CA LEU A 16 22.19 -15.89 21.28
C LEU A 16 21.90 -14.77 20.26
N LEU A 17 22.92 -14.00 19.86
CA LEU A 17 22.79 -13.01 18.81
C LEU A 17 22.58 -13.68 17.43
N GLY A 18 23.30 -14.77 17.13
CA GLY A 18 23.17 -15.49 15.85
C GLY A 18 21.82 -16.18 15.66
N ILE A 19 21.17 -16.65 16.73
CA ILE A 19 19.86 -17.33 16.69
C ILE A 19 18.70 -16.34 16.84
N GLY A 20 18.88 -15.25 17.59
CA GLY A 20 17.84 -14.26 17.86
C GLY A 20 17.50 -13.37 16.66
N VAL A 21 18.49 -13.07 15.82
CA VAL A 21 18.33 -12.16 14.67
C VAL A 21 17.33 -12.72 13.62
N PRO A 22 17.45 -13.96 13.13
CA PRO A 22 16.49 -14.51 12.16
C PRO A 22 15.06 -14.63 12.70
N ALA A 23 14.89 -14.87 14.00
CA ALA A 23 13.56 -14.95 14.62
C ALA A 23 12.93 -13.56 14.78
N ALA A 24 13.71 -12.55 15.14
CA ALA A 24 13.26 -11.17 15.25
C ALA A 24 12.88 -10.58 13.88
N GLU A 25 13.65 -10.90 12.84
CA GLU A 25 13.38 -10.53 11.44
C GLU A 25 12.05 -11.10 10.96
N ARG A 26 11.85 -12.43 11.07
CA ARG A 26 10.56 -13.08 10.74
C ARG A 26 9.39 -12.51 11.54
N GLY A 27 9.63 -12.18 12.82
CA GLY A 27 8.63 -11.54 13.66
C GLY A 27 8.25 -10.14 13.17
N THR A 28 9.21 -9.38 12.66
CA THR A 28 8.98 -8.04 12.08
C THR A 28 8.28 -8.13 10.74
N GLU A 29 8.72 -9.03 9.86
CA GLU A 29 8.09 -9.31 8.58
C GLU A 29 6.61 -9.68 8.74
N ASN A 30 6.29 -10.63 9.63
CA ASN A 30 4.92 -11.04 9.92
C ASN A 30 4.05 -9.90 10.46
N ARG A 31 4.60 -9.05 11.33
CA ARG A 31 3.89 -7.86 11.83
C ARG A 31 3.62 -6.87 10.71
N THR A 32 4.59 -6.64 9.83
CA THR A 32 4.45 -5.75 8.67
C THR A 32 3.41 -6.28 7.70
N ALA A 33 3.43 -7.58 7.39
CA ALA A 33 2.46 -8.25 6.54
C ALA A 33 1.04 -8.12 7.11
N THR A 34 0.86 -8.38 8.40
CA THR A 34 -0.43 -8.26 9.10
C THR A 34 -0.96 -6.83 9.06
N ARG A 35 -0.10 -5.83 9.29
CA ARG A 35 -0.49 -4.41 9.21
C ARG A 35 -0.91 -4.03 7.79
N LEU A 36 -0.18 -4.47 6.77
CA LEU A 36 -0.52 -4.18 5.38
C LEU A 36 -1.81 -4.86 4.95
N ASP A 37 -2.08 -6.12 5.37
CA ASP A 37 -3.36 -6.79 5.11
C ASP A 37 -4.52 -6.07 5.80
N GLY A 38 -4.34 -5.63 7.05
CA GLY A 38 -5.33 -4.83 7.77
C GLY A 38 -5.61 -3.48 7.10
N THR A 39 -4.57 -2.80 6.63
CA THR A 39 -4.67 -1.56 5.86
C THR A 39 -5.42 -1.80 4.54
N ALA A 40 -5.06 -2.85 3.79
CA ALA A 40 -5.72 -3.20 2.54
C ALA A 40 -7.20 -3.52 2.75
N THR A 41 -7.52 -4.33 3.76
CA THR A 41 -8.90 -4.69 4.14
C THR A 41 -9.72 -3.47 4.53
N THR A 42 -9.14 -2.56 5.33
CA THR A 42 -9.81 -1.33 5.73
C THR A 42 -10.05 -0.42 4.52
N PHE A 43 -9.06 -0.28 3.65
CA PHE A 43 -9.18 0.57 2.47
C PHE A 43 -10.21 0.02 1.47
N THR A 44 -10.24 -1.29 1.19
CA THR A 44 -11.28 -1.89 0.34
C THR A 44 -12.67 -1.70 0.93
N ALA A 45 -12.84 -1.88 2.25
CA ALA A 45 -14.11 -1.61 2.93
C ALA A 45 -14.54 -0.13 2.83
N VAL A 46 -13.58 0.81 2.88
CA VAL A 46 -13.84 2.24 2.66
C VAL A 46 -14.34 2.49 1.23
N LEU A 47 -13.69 1.91 0.22
CA LEU A 47 -14.11 2.05 -1.18
C LEU A 47 -15.54 1.52 -1.38
N GLU A 48 -15.84 0.32 -0.86
CA GLU A 48 -17.16 -0.29 -1.00
C GLU A 48 -18.24 0.45 -0.22
N ARG A 49 -17.94 0.89 1.01
CA ARG A 49 -18.89 1.70 1.77
C ARG A 49 -19.13 3.04 1.09
N PHE A 50 -18.07 3.70 0.63
CA PHE A 50 -18.16 4.99 -0.05
C PHE A 50 -19.09 4.90 -1.26
N ALA A 51 -18.89 3.90 -2.12
CA ALA A 51 -19.74 3.68 -3.28
C ALA A 51 -21.18 3.28 -2.95
N ARG A 52 -21.41 2.53 -1.87
CA ARG A 52 -22.77 2.10 -1.46
C ARG A 52 -23.59 3.21 -0.82
N THR A 53 -22.97 4.12 -0.07
CA THR A 53 -23.70 5.08 0.77
C THR A 53 -23.71 6.50 0.23
N ASN A 54 -23.08 6.76 -0.93
CA ASN A 54 -22.99 8.11 -1.48
C ASN A 54 -23.45 8.13 -2.94
N ASP A 55 -23.98 9.27 -3.36
CA ASP A 55 -24.47 9.45 -4.71
C ASP A 55 -23.35 9.78 -5.70
N ALA A 56 -23.37 9.07 -6.81
CA ALA A 56 -22.50 9.32 -7.95
C ALA A 56 -23.23 10.18 -8.98
N THR A 57 -22.57 11.24 -9.46
CA THR A 57 -23.11 12.10 -10.52
C THR A 57 -22.24 12.01 -11.78
N ARG A 58 -22.74 12.54 -12.90
CA ARG A 58 -22.01 12.51 -14.19
C ARG A 58 -20.76 13.41 -14.19
N ARG A 59 -20.72 14.49 -13.40
CA ARG A 59 -19.66 15.52 -13.41
C ARG A 59 -19.03 15.78 -12.02
N GLY A 60 -18.79 14.71 -11.28
CA GLY A 60 -18.20 14.77 -9.94
C GLY A 60 -19.27 14.60 -8.86
N GLY A 61 -19.36 13.38 -8.34
CA GLY A 61 -20.22 13.03 -7.23
C GLY A 61 -19.53 13.28 -5.89
N ALA A 62 -19.88 12.47 -4.89
CA ALA A 62 -19.24 12.56 -3.58
C ALA A 62 -17.71 12.45 -3.68
N ARG A 63 -17.01 13.22 -2.83
CA ARG A 63 -15.56 13.21 -2.69
C ARG A 63 -15.18 12.91 -1.24
N ARG A 64 -14.10 12.18 -1.04
CA ARG A 64 -13.58 11.85 0.28
C ARG A 64 -12.07 11.69 0.26
N SER A 65 -11.38 12.18 1.29
CA SER A 65 -9.97 11.87 1.51
C SER A 65 -9.82 10.63 2.40
N ALA A 66 -8.87 9.77 2.05
CA ALA A 66 -8.54 8.55 2.78
C ALA A 66 -7.03 8.47 2.98
N GLY A 67 -6.61 8.43 4.25
CA GLY A 67 -5.21 8.23 4.62
C GLY A 67 -4.81 6.77 4.54
N LEU A 68 -3.61 6.50 4.04
CA LEU A 68 -3.04 5.16 3.96
C LEU A 68 -1.59 5.21 4.46
N ARG A 69 -1.25 4.32 5.39
CA ARG A 69 0.09 4.19 5.96
C ARG A 69 0.77 2.95 5.43
N VAL A 70 1.94 3.13 4.81
CA VAL A 70 2.81 2.05 4.35
C VAL A 70 4.05 1.99 5.26
N PRO A 71 4.34 0.84 5.91
CA PRO A 71 5.56 0.66 6.69
C PRO A 71 6.83 0.79 5.84
N ALA A 72 7.99 0.97 6.49
CA ALA A 72 9.32 1.14 5.86
C ALA A 72 9.65 0.06 4.81
N ASP A 73 9.30 -1.19 5.11
CA ASP A 73 9.60 -2.33 4.23
C ASP A 73 8.37 -2.73 3.40
N GLY A 74 7.35 -1.86 3.35
CA GLY A 74 6.09 -2.13 2.66
C GLY A 74 6.03 -1.47 1.29
N ALA A 75 5.30 -2.11 0.38
CA ALA A 75 4.84 -1.46 -0.84
C ALA A 75 3.37 -1.78 -1.09
N VAL A 76 2.61 -0.79 -1.57
CA VAL A 76 1.18 -0.94 -1.90
C VAL A 76 0.94 -0.51 -3.34
N ARG A 77 0.01 -1.20 -4.00
CA ARG A 77 -0.46 -0.92 -5.35
C ARG A 77 -1.98 -0.84 -5.35
N ILE A 78 -2.55 0.17 -6.01
CA ILE A 78 -4.00 0.33 -6.14
C ILE A 78 -4.33 0.45 -7.62
N GLY A 79 -5.31 -0.34 -8.08
CA GLY A 79 -5.75 -0.34 -9.47
C GLY A 79 -7.14 -0.95 -9.65
N GLU A 80 -7.49 -1.23 -10.90
CA GLU A 80 -8.88 -1.54 -11.30
C GLU A 80 -9.50 -2.79 -10.67
N GLY A 81 -8.67 -3.70 -10.13
CA GLY A 81 -9.14 -4.87 -9.42
C GLY A 81 -8.69 -4.93 -7.97
N GLY A 82 -8.53 -3.78 -7.32
CA GLY A 82 -8.35 -3.66 -5.87
C GLY A 82 -6.94 -3.25 -5.43
N VAL A 83 -6.56 -3.72 -4.25
CA VAL A 83 -5.33 -3.34 -3.55
C VAL A 83 -4.39 -4.54 -3.53
N ALA A 84 -3.13 -4.32 -3.87
CA ALA A 84 -2.07 -5.30 -3.70
C ALA A 84 -0.97 -4.75 -2.78
N TRP A 85 -0.33 -5.62 -2.01
CA TRP A 85 0.77 -5.24 -1.12
C TRP A 85 1.84 -6.33 -1.07
N ARG A 86 3.04 -5.96 -0.63
CA ARG A 86 4.12 -6.89 -0.31
C ARG A 86 4.97 -6.35 0.83
N VAL A 87 5.74 -7.23 1.44
CA VAL A 87 6.79 -6.90 2.43
C VAL A 87 8.14 -7.20 1.81
N ASP A 88 9.08 -6.27 1.94
CA ASP A 88 10.52 -6.39 1.65
C ASP A 88 10.85 -7.13 0.34
N GLY A 89 10.23 -6.70 -0.77
CA GLY A 89 10.47 -7.30 -2.09
C GLY A 89 9.85 -8.69 -2.31
N GLY A 90 9.24 -9.30 -1.29
CA GLY A 90 8.54 -10.58 -1.33
C GLY A 90 7.31 -10.61 -2.24
N PRO A 91 6.52 -11.71 -2.19
CA PRO A 91 5.41 -11.92 -3.10
C PRO A 91 4.32 -10.87 -2.92
N TRP A 92 3.63 -10.55 -4.02
CA TRP A 92 2.46 -9.68 -3.97
C TRP A 92 1.24 -10.44 -3.46
N HIS A 93 0.65 -9.92 -2.39
CA HIS A 93 -0.67 -10.27 -1.92
C HIS A 93 -1.70 -9.31 -2.52
N ARG A 94 -2.95 -9.76 -2.65
CA ARG A 94 -4.01 -8.97 -3.28
C ARG A 94 -5.34 -9.12 -2.54
N ARG A 95 -6.03 -8.00 -2.40
CA ARG A 95 -7.43 -7.88 -2.00
C ARG A 95 -8.21 -7.33 -3.17
N GLN A 96 -9.14 -8.14 -3.65
CA GLN A 96 -10.10 -7.68 -4.65
C GLN A 96 -11.14 -6.79 -3.98
N VAL A 97 -11.74 -5.94 -4.80
CA VAL A 97 -12.84 -5.07 -4.41
C VAL A 97 -13.96 -5.29 -5.43
N THR A 98 -15.20 -5.27 -4.96
CA THR A 98 -16.36 -5.54 -5.82
C THR A 98 -16.80 -4.31 -6.62
N VAL A 99 -16.56 -3.10 -6.10
CA VAL A 99 -16.82 -1.85 -6.83
C VAL A 99 -15.76 -1.61 -7.90
N ARG A 100 -16.15 -1.03 -9.03
CA ARG A 100 -15.20 -0.60 -10.06
C ARG A 100 -14.33 0.54 -9.53
N VAL A 101 -13.02 0.30 -9.50
CA VAL A 101 -12.02 1.30 -9.15
C VAL A 101 -11.34 1.78 -10.43
N HIS A 102 -11.08 3.08 -10.51
CA HIS A 102 -10.27 3.65 -11.58
C HIS A 102 -9.25 4.62 -11.00
N THR A 103 -8.03 4.60 -11.50
CA THR A 103 -6.93 5.41 -10.94
C THR A 103 -6.49 6.56 -11.84
N GLY A 104 -7.27 6.86 -12.90
CA GLY A 104 -6.97 7.94 -13.84
C GLY A 104 -6.02 7.54 -14.97
N GLY A 105 -5.76 6.24 -15.15
CA GLY A 105 -5.01 5.69 -16.27
C GLY A 105 -3.87 4.76 -15.89
N ASP A 106 -3.28 4.93 -14.71
CA ASP A 106 -2.10 4.16 -14.27
C ASP A 106 -2.27 3.57 -12.87
N LEU A 107 -1.57 2.46 -12.60
CA LEU A 107 -1.53 1.83 -11.29
C LEU A 107 -0.87 2.78 -10.27
N ILE A 108 -1.58 3.11 -9.19
CA ILE A 108 -0.99 3.91 -8.10
C ILE A 108 -0.02 3.03 -7.33
N ARG A 109 1.23 3.47 -7.22
CA ARG A 109 2.29 2.80 -6.45
C ARG A 109 2.63 3.66 -5.25
N LEU A 110 2.50 3.07 -4.07
CA LEU A 110 2.78 3.74 -2.80
C LEU A 110 3.97 3.03 -2.15
N GLY A 111 5.07 3.77 -2.04
CA GLY A 111 6.20 3.37 -1.21
C GLY A 111 5.93 3.61 0.27
N PRO A 112 6.93 3.43 1.13
CA PRO A 112 6.83 3.70 2.55
C PRO A 112 6.39 5.14 2.86
N GLY A 113 5.63 5.32 3.95
CA GLY A 113 5.20 6.63 4.44
C GLY A 113 3.70 6.79 4.66
N GLN A 114 3.28 8.03 4.92
CA GLN A 114 1.87 8.40 4.93
C GLN A 114 1.47 8.91 3.55
N HIS A 115 0.36 8.40 3.04
CA HIS A 115 -0.22 8.80 1.77
C HIS A 115 -1.64 9.28 1.99
N GLN A 116 -2.03 10.37 1.32
CA GLN A 116 -3.41 10.79 1.24
C GLN A 116 -3.93 10.47 -0.15
N LEU A 117 -5.09 9.84 -0.20
CA LEU A 117 -5.77 9.47 -1.44
C LEU A 117 -7.11 10.19 -1.47
N ARG A 118 -7.38 10.82 -2.61
CA ARG A 118 -8.68 11.40 -2.92
C ARG A 118 -9.52 10.36 -3.64
N LEU A 119 -10.70 10.10 -3.08
CA LEU A 119 -11.74 9.27 -3.64
C LEU A 119 -12.82 10.17 -4.23
N GLU A 120 -13.27 9.85 -5.43
CA GLU A 120 -14.36 10.55 -6.10
C GLU A 120 -15.30 9.53 -6.73
N LEU A 121 -16.61 9.66 -6.47
CA LEU A 121 -17.61 8.87 -7.17
C LEU A 121 -17.98 9.53 -8.48
N GLN A 122 -17.95 8.75 -9.54
CA GLN A 122 -18.47 9.17 -10.82
C GLN A 122 -19.39 8.10 -11.38
N ARG A 123 -20.51 8.56 -11.96
CA ARG A 123 -21.38 7.71 -12.78
C ARG A 123 -21.10 8.05 -14.24
N GLY A 124 -20.49 7.12 -14.97
CA GLY A 124 -20.25 7.31 -16.40
C GLY A 124 -21.54 7.12 -17.17
N GLY A 125 -22.23 8.18 -17.61
CA GLY A 125 -23.46 8.05 -18.42
C GLY A 125 -24.52 7.15 -17.77
N ASP A 126 -24.95 6.11 -18.49
CA ASP A 126 -25.82 5.01 -18.01
C ASP A 126 -25.03 3.80 -17.48
N GLY A 127 -23.72 3.95 -17.38
CA GLY A 127 -22.79 2.96 -16.88
C GLY A 127 -22.73 2.88 -15.35
N PRO A 128 -21.97 1.91 -14.85
CA PRO A 128 -21.87 1.65 -13.42
C PRO A 128 -21.16 2.79 -12.68
N VAL A 129 -21.40 2.83 -11.37
CA VAL A 129 -20.67 3.71 -10.45
C VAL A 129 -19.22 3.28 -10.39
N VAL A 130 -18.32 4.25 -10.55
CA VAL A 130 -16.86 4.06 -10.49
C VAL A 130 -16.31 4.91 -9.36
N VAL A 131 -15.45 4.32 -8.52
CA VAL A 131 -14.64 5.05 -7.54
C VAL A 131 -13.33 5.43 -8.21
N ILE A 132 -13.14 6.72 -8.42
CA ILE A 132 -11.88 7.27 -8.90
C ILE A 132 -10.99 7.49 -7.68
N VAL A 133 -9.83 6.85 -7.68
CA VAL A 133 -8.80 7.01 -6.65
C VAL A 133 -7.66 7.80 -7.26
N ARG A 134 -7.25 8.88 -6.59
CA ARG A 134 -6.09 9.68 -6.99
C ARG A 134 -5.23 9.94 -5.77
N PRO A 135 -3.91 10.02 -5.92
CA PRO A 135 -3.12 10.58 -4.84
C PRO A 135 -3.44 12.07 -4.63
N ASP A 136 -3.42 12.50 -3.39
CA ASP A 136 -3.46 13.91 -3.05
C ASP A 136 -2.03 14.45 -3.19
N SER A 137 -1.82 15.46 -4.02
CA SER A 137 -0.50 16.02 -4.39
C SER A 137 0.23 16.76 -3.24
N SER A 138 -0.16 16.53 -1.98
CA SER A 138 0.34 17.20 -0.79
C SER A 138 1.38 16.39 0.00
N GLY A 139 1.86 15.25 -0.53
CA GLY A 139 2.87 14.37 0.09
C GLY A 139 3.98 13.98 -0.89
N PRO A 140 5.12 13.43 -0.40
CA PRO A 140 6.36 13.36 -1.17
C PRO A 140 6.19 12.51 -2.44
N GLU A 141 6.80 13.04 -3.49
CA GLU A 141 6.95 12.56 -4.86
C GLU A 141 6.41 11.15 -5.16
N ILE A 142 5.35 11.14 -5.94
CA ILE A 142 4.74 9.95 -6.50
C ILE A 142 5.35 9.78 -7.88
N GLU A 143 6.13 8.71 -8.06
CA GLU A 143 6.51 8.23 -9.39
C GLU A 143 5.24 7.81 -10.14
N THR A 144 4.58 8.80 -10.72
CA THR A 144 3.66 8.60 -11.83
C THR A 144 4.57 8.31 -13.01
N GLY A 145 4.76 7.03 -13.33
CA GLY A 145 5.69 6.57 -14.36
C GLY A 145 5.58 7.44 -15.61
N GLY A 146 6.59 8.29 -15.81
CA GLY A 146 6.61 9.28 -16.88
C GLY A 146 6.50 8.58 -18.22
N ARG A 147 5.46 8.93 -18.98
CA ARG A 147 5.50 8.72 -20.42
C ARG A 147 6.54 9.69 -20.96
N ASP A 148 7.69 9.13 -21.31
CA ASP A 148 8.63 9.72 -22.23
C ASP A 148 7.94 9.84 -23.60
N GLN A 149 7.09 10.86 -23.76
CA GLN A 149 6.66 11.33 -25.08
C GLN A 149 7.74 12.29 -25.57
N THR A 150 8.80 11.72 -26.15
CA THR A 150 9.58 12.42 -27.16
C THR A 150 8.66 12.76 -28.34
N ALA A 151 7.97 13.89 -28.25
CA ALA A 151 7.47 14.60 -29.41
C ALA A 151 8.69 15.10 -30.18
N ARG A 152 9.15 14.31 -31.16
CA ARG A 152 10.07 14.80 -32.18
C ARG A 152 9.32 15.83 -33.03
N VAL A 153 9.73 17.07 -32.85
CA VAL A 153 9.64 18.14 -33.84
C VAL A 153 10.50 17.73 -35.04
N ARG A 154 9.86 17.37 -36.15
CA ARG A 154 10.13 17.84 -37.52
C ARG A 154 9.26 17.13 -38.52
#